data_AF-F0ID32-F1
#
_entry.id   AF-F0ID32-F1
#
_cell.length_a   1.000
_cell.length_b   1.000
_cell.length_c   1.000
_cell.angle_alpha   90.00
_cell.angle_beta   90.00
_cell.angle_gamma   90.00
#
_symmetry.space_group_name_H-M   'P 1'
#
loop_
_entity.id
_entity.type
_entity.pdbx_description
1 polymer ?
#
loop_
_entity_poly.entity_id
_entity_poly.type
_entity_poly.pdbx_seq_one_letter_code
_entity_poly.pdbx_strand_id
1 'polypeptide(L)' 'MAKGYKDLTLEQRYIIKAHLDTNQSNKFIAESLGVSESTISRETKRCGERKKYTPLRA' A
#
# COMPACT_ATOMS: atom_id res chain seq x y z
N MET A 1 0.89 21.94 12.87
CA MET A 1 1.76 20.73 12.82
C MET A 1 1.51 20.02 11.50
N ALA A 2 2.52 19.88 10.65
CA ALA A 2 2.36 19.10 9.42
C ALA A 2 2.07 17.65 9.81
N LYS A 3 0.93 17.10 9.35
CA LYS A 3 0.53 15.72 9.65
C LYS A 3 1.42 14.78 8.84
N GLY A 4 2.59 14.44 9.40
CA GLY A 4 3.52 13.47 8.84
C GLY A 4 2.90 12.09 8.90
N TYR A 5 2.33 11.62 7.79
CA TYR A 5 1.93 10.22 7.67
C TYR A 5 3.20 9.38 7.55
N LYS A 6 3.29 8.29 8.30
CA LYS A 6 4.40 7.35 8.13
C LYS A 6 4.37 6.79 6.71
N ASP A 7 5.46 6.97 5.98
CA ASP A 7 5.65 6.30 4.70
C ASP A 7 5.84 4.80 4.92
N LEU A 8 5.36 4.01 3.96
CA LEU A 8 5.53 2.56 3.97
C LEU A 8 6.99 2.21 3.69
N THR A 9 7.52 1.22 4.41
CA THR A 9 8.84 0.67 4.11
C THR A 9 8.81 -0.08 2.77
N LEU A 10 9.98 -0.30 2.17
CA LEU A 10 10.07 -1.07 0.93
C LEU A 10 9.48 -2.49 1.09
N GLU A 11 9.76 -3.12 2.23
CA GLU A 11 9.21 -4.44 2.58
C GLU A 11 7.68 -4.43 2.60
N GLN A 12 7.07 -3.45 3.28
CA GLN A 12 5.62 -3.29 3.31
C GLN A 12 5.03 -3.12 1.91
N ARG A 13 5.71 -2.39 1.02
CA ARG A 13 5.28 -2.22 -0.38
C ARG A 13 5.34 -3.54 -1.17
N TYR A 14 6.34 -4.39 -0.94
CA TYR A 14 6.37 -5.72 -1.55
C TYR A 14 5.25 -6.63 -1.02
N ILE A 15 4.93 -6.55 0.26
CA ILE A 15 3.79 -7.27 0.85
C ILE A 15 2.47 -6.79 0.21
N ILE A 16 2.30 -5.47 0.03
CA ILE A 16 1.15 -4.91 -0.71
C ILE A 16 1.08 -5.54 -2.10
N LYS A 17 2.17 -5.56 -2.87
CA LYS A 17 2.19 -6.15 -4.21
C LYS A 17 1.73 -7.61 -4.21
N ALA A 18 2.26 -8.46 -3.33
CA ALA A 18 1.87 -9.87 -3.24
C ALA A 18 0.36 -10.04 -2.94
N HIS A 19 -0.20 -9.20 -2.08
CA HIS A 19 -1.63 -9.20 -1.80
C HIS A 19 -2.48 -8.65 -2.96
N LEU A 20 -1.98 -7.65 -3.69
CA LEU A 20 -2.65 -7.12 -4.87
C LEU A 20 -2.71 -8.18 -5.99
N ASP A 21 -1.63 -8.92 -6.20
CA ASP A 21 -1.52 -10.00 -7.19
C ASP A 21 -2.49 -11.16 -6.87
N THR A 22 -2.82 -11.35 -5.59
CA THR A 22 -3.83 -12.32 -5.12
C THR A 22 -5.24 -11.73 -4.96
N ASN A 23 -5.49 -10.54 -5.53
CA ASN A 23 -6.78 -9.83 -5.50
C ASN A 23 -7.35 -9.52 -4.10
N GLN A 24 -6.51 -9.41 -3.07
CA GLN A 24 -6.95 -9.07 -1.71
C GLN A 24 -7.40 -7.62 -1.58
N SER A 25 -8.49 -7.36 -0.87
CA SER A 25 -9.01 -5.99 -0.67
C SER A 25 -8.02 -5.07 0.04
N ASN A 26 -8.12 -3.75 -0.18
CA ASN A 26 -7.27 -2.77 0.52
C ASN A 26 -7.44 -2.85 2.05
N LYS A 27 -8.66 -3.14 2.52
CA LYS A 27 -8.95 -3.36 3.94
C LYS A 27 -8.15 -4.54 4.51
N PHE A 28 -8.16 -5.69 3.83
CA PHE A 28 -7.39 -6.86 4.26
C PHE A 28 -5.88 -6.57 4.33
N ILE A 29 -5.35 -5.89 3.32
CA ILE A 29 -3.93 -5.52 3.27
C ILE A 29 -3.56 -4.57 4.41
N ALA A 30 -4.44 -3.62 4.71
CA ALA A 30 -4.25 -2.66 5.78
C ALA A 30 -4.22 -3.34 7.16
N GLU A 31 -5.16 -4.28 7.39
CA GLU A 31 -5.21 -5.10 8.60
C GLU A 31 -3.95 -5.97 8.75
N SER A 32 -3.50 -6.62 7.68
CA SER A 32 -2.27 -7.44 7.64
C SER A 32 -1.01 -6.62 7.99
N LEU A 33 -0.95 -5.36 7.56
CA LEU A 33 0.20 -4.48 7.76
C LEU A 33 0.09 -3.57 9.00
N GLY A 34 -1.04 -3.59 9.70
CA GLY A 34 -1.31 -2.71 10.84
C GLY A 34 -1.36 -1.22 10.48
N VAL A 35 -1.80 -0.89 9.27
CA VAL A 35 -1.95 0.50 8.77
C VAL A 35 -3.42 0.82 8.47
N SER A 36 -3.74 2.09 8.20
CA SER A 36 -5.09 2.44 7.78
C SER A 36 -5.33 2.08 6.31
N GLU A 37 -6.58 1.73 5.97
CA GLU A 37 -6.99 1.47 4.58
C GLU A 37 -6.69 2.67 3.66
N SER A 38 -6.81 3.89 4.19
CA SER A 38 -6.45 5.12 3.49
C SER A 38 -4.96 5.20 3.12
N THR A 39 -4.07 4.58 3.91
CA THR A 39 -2.64 4.48 3.58
C THR A 39 -2.43 3.61 2.34
N ILE A 40 -3.10 2.45 2.28
CA ILE A 40 -3.03 1.55 1.12
C ILE A 40 -3.63 2.21 -0.13
N SER A 41 -4.76 2.92 0.01
CA SER A 41 -5.38 3.65 -1.09
C SER A 41 -4.48 4.77 -1.65
N ARG A 42 -3.81 5.54 -0.78
CA ARG A 42 -2.88 6.59 -1.21
C ARG A 42 -1.64 6.02 -1.87
N GLU A 43 -1.09 4.96 -1.28
CA GLU A 43 0.08 4.24 -1.80
C GLU A 43 -0.19 3.70 -3.21
N THR A 44 -1.30 2.97 -3.39
CA THR A 44 -1.70 2.44 -4.70
C THR A 44 -1.95 3.56 -5.70
N LYS A 45 -2.56 4.69 -5.31
CA LYS A 45 -2.69 5.84 -6.22
C LYS A 45 -1.34 6.44 -6.63
N ARG A 46 -0.34 6.44 -5.75
CA ARG A 46 1.00 6.99 -6.01
C ARG A 46 1.87 6.07 -6.87
N CYS A 47 1.88 4.78 -6.55
CA CYS A 47 2.69 3.75 -7.22
C CYS A 47 2.10 3.20 -8.53
N GLY A 48 0.88 3.62 -8.87
CA GLY A 48 0.14 3.18 -10.06
C GLY A 48 -1.02 2.25 -9.72
N GLU A 49 -2.00 2.20 -10.63
CA GLU A 49 -3.21 1.40 -10.47
C GLU A 49 -2.93 -0.02 -9.99
N ARG A 50 -3.92 -0.60 -9.30
CA ARG A 50 -3.84 -1.90 -8.63
C ARG A 50 -3.19 -3.03 -9.46
N LYS A 51 -3.43 -3.06 -10.77
CA LYS A 51 -2.88 -4.07 -11.71
C LYS A 51 -1.45 -3.78 -12.20
N LYS A 52 -0.96 -2.56 -12.01
CA LYS A 52 0.37 -2.07 -12.43
C LYS A 52 1.17 -1.53 -11.24
N TYR A 53 0.79 -1.93 -10.04
CA TYR A 53 1.40 -1.44 -8.82
C TYR A 53 2.91 -1.74 -8.81
N THR A 54 3.71 -0.68 -8.67
CA THR A 54 5.17 -0.77 -8.72
C THR A 54 5.77 -0.32 -7.37
N PRO A 55 6.24 -1.25 -6.51
CA PRO A 55 6.75 -0.93 -5.16
C PRO A 55 7.87 0.11 -5.13
N LEU A 56 8.65 0.22 -6.21
CA LEU A 56 9.80 1.14 -6.32
C LEU A 56 9.41 2.58 -6.67
N ARG A 57 8.12 2.88 -6.87
CA ARG A 57 7.64 4.17 -7.40
C ARG A 57 7.08 5.14 -6.33
N ALA A 58 7.05 4.75 -5.05
CA ALA A 58 6.35 5.49 -3.99
C ALA A 58 7.16 6.52 -3.21
#